data_AF-A0A817UL77-F1
#
_entry.id   AF-A0A817UL77-F1
#
_cell.length_a   1.000
_cell.length_b   1.000
_cell.length_c   1.000
_cell.angle_alpha   90.00
_cell.angle_beta   90.00
_cell.angle_gamma   90.00
#
_symmetry.space_group_name_H-M   'P 1'
#
loop_
_entity.id
_entity.type
_entity.pdbx_description
1 polymer ?
#
loop_
_entity_poly.entity_id
_entity_poly.type
_entity_poly.pdbx_seq_one_letter_code
_entity_poly.pdbx_strand_id
1 'polypeptide(L)'
;MEKLKKALSTSGQERIDVFSIAAKYFLQQEGDFDSNIAMFFDTIDEILLLNIDVTYVALMNMLVFVASNESVMATLRTEIKNSAPLNSKIEYDTLSKLPYLNAVFNESVRLRPPLSLSFPERTTEPMLLGGYRIPAGTAIMIDADSINHDPQVWKNPDDFDPNRFLDNKQSGIEFQYFKYGLNRNRRCLGFRYAEAIVKQVSWDILSLAKIDFAADQDPKEAIRKWSSRVRDKGL
;
A
#
# COMPACT_ATOMS: atom_id res chain seq x y z
N MET A 1 -31.55 -15.62 -7.99
CA MET A 1 -31.50 -15.55 -9.47
C MET A 1 -31.95 -14.22 -10.04
N GLU A 2 -33.25 -13.91 -10.09
CA GLU A 2 -33.73 -12.65 -10.70
C GLU A 2 -33.17 -11.40 -10.03
N LYS A 3 -33.06 -11.38 -8.69
CA LYS A 3 -32.52 -10.20 -7.98
C LYS A 3 -31.08 -9.89 -8.35
N LEU A 4 -30.22 -10.90 -8.52
CA LEU A 4 -28.81 -10.71 -8.88
C LEU A 4 -28.66 -10.34 -10.37
N LYS A 5 -29.39 -11.03 -11.26
CA LYS A 5 -29.42 -10.68 -12.70
C LYS A 5 -29.99 -9.28 -12.92
N LYS A 6 -31.07 -8.94 -12.21
CA LYS A 6 -31.67 -7.61 -12.20
C LYS A 6 -30.70 -6.58 -11.63
N ALA A 7 -30.02 -6.85 -10.52
CA ALA A 7 -29.03 -5.96 -9.93
C ALA A 7 -27.84 -5.67 -10.86
N LEU A 8 -27.39 -6.68 -11.62
CA LEU A 8 -26.34 -6.54 -12.64
C LEU A 8 -26.83 -5.84 -13.92
N SER A 9 -28.14 -5.84 -14.20
CA SER A 9 -28.75 -5.18 -15.37
C SER A 9 -29.39 -3.82 -15.04
N THR A 10 -29.51 -3.43 -13.77
CA THR A 10 -30.18 -2.19 -13.35
C THR A 10 -29.26 -0.98 -13.40
N SER A 11 -29.24 -0.30 -14.54
CA SER A 11 -29.14 1.18 -14.60
C SER A 11 -29.22 1.78 -16.00
N GLY A 12 -29.33 1.01 -17.09
CA GLY A 12 -29.25 1.56 -18.45
C GLY A 12 -27.83 2.00 -18.87
N GLN A 13 -26.94 2.23 -17.89
CA GLN A 13 -25.50 2.11 -18.05
C GLN A 13 -25.02 0.79 -17.45
N GLU A 14 -24.15 0.09 -18.18
CA GLU A 14 -23.47 -1.09 -17.68
C GLU A 14 -22.54 -0.67 -16.54
N ARG A 15 -22.74 -1.25 -15.34
CA ARG A 15 -21.83 -1.04 -14.22
C ARG A 15 -20.51 -1.76 -14.52
N ILE A 16 -19.42 -1.00 -14.59
CA ILE A 16 -18.06 -1.52 -14.84
C ILE A 16 -17.21 -1.23 -13.60
N ASP A 17 -17.27 -2.13 -12.64
CA ASP A 17 -16.39 -2.14 -11.47
C ASP A 17 -15.84 -3.55 -11.23
N VAL A 18 -14.86 -3.68 -10.33
CA VAL A 18 -14.20 -4.98 -10.07
C VAL A 18 -15.18 -6.06 -9.62
N PHE A 19 -16.23 -5.69 -8.87
CA PHE A 19 -17.24 -6.62 -8.39
C PHE A 19 -18.19 -7.03 -9.51
N SER A 20 -18.59 -6.10 -10.38
CA SER A 20 -19.44 -6.42 -11.53
C SER A 20 -18.71 -7.27 -12.57
N ILE A 21 -17.41 -7.04 -12.77
CA ILE A 21 -16.56 -7.88 -13.65
C ILE A 21 -16.39 -9.27 -13.04
N ALA A 22 -16.02 -9.37 -11.76
CA ALA A 22 -15.89 -10.65 -11.07
C ALA A 22 -17.21 -11.43 -11.09
N ALA A 23 -18.33 -10.77 -10.78
CA ALA A 23 -19.65 -11.39 -10.83
C ALA A 23 -19.96 -11.94 -12.23
N LYS A 24 -19.73 -11.16 -13.29
CA LYS A 24 -19.91 -11.63 -14.68
C LYS A 24 -19.02 -12.84 -14.99
N TYR A 25 -17.76 -12.79 -14.58
CA TYR A 25 -16.81 -13.88 -14.80
C TYR A 25 -17.29 -15.19 -14.17
N PHE A 26 -17.62 -15.20 -12.87
CA PHE A 26 -18.06 -16.41 -12.18
C PHE A 26 -19.43 -16.89 -12.65
N LEU A 27 -20.34 -15.99 -13.00
CA LEU A 27 -21.67 -16.34 -13.54
C LEU A 27 -21.62 -16.92 -14.96
N GLN A 28 -20.52 -16.74 -15.69
CA GLN A 28 -20.31 -17.26 -17.05
C GLN A 28 -19.52 -18.59 -17.08
N GLN A 29 -19.01 -19.05 -15.94
CA GLN A 29 -18.28 -20.33 -15.87
C GLN A 29 -19.23 -21.51 -16.08
N GLU A 30 -18.76 -22.52 -16.83
CA GLU A 30 -19.42 -23.81 -16.90
C GLU A 30 -19.33 -24.51 -15.53
N GLY A 31 -20.42 -25.12 -15.07
CA GLY A 31 -20.45 -25.83 -13.78
C GLY A 31 -21.71 -25.56 -12.95
N ASP A 32 -21.65 -25.99 -11.70
CA ASP A 32 -22.74 -25.78 -10.74
C ASP A 32 -22.83 -24.30 -10.31
N PHE A 33 -24.05 -23.76 -10.36
CA PHE A 33 -24.29 -22.36 -10.07
C PHE A 33 -23.99 -21.99 -8.62
N ASP A 34 -24.38 -22.84 -7.67
CA ASP A 34 -24.19 -22.57 -6.25
C ASP A 34 -22.70 -22.56 -5.90
N SER A 35 -21.92 -23.49 -6.46
CA SER A 35 -20.45 -23.49 -6.38
C SER A 35 -19.82 -22.22 -6.96
N ASN A 36 -20.27 -21.77 -8.14
CA ASN A 36 -19.72 -20.58 -8.78
C ASN A 36 -20.03 -19.29 -7.98
N ILE A 37 -21.22 -19.21 -7.39
CA ILE A 37 -21.59 -18.09 -6.50
C ILE A 37 -20.81 -18.13 -5.19
N ALA A 38 -20.61 -19.31 -4.60
CA ALA A 38 -19.77 -19.45 -3.41
C ALA A 38 -18.34 -18.95 -3.68
N MET A 39 -17.72 -19.41 -4.77
CA MET A 39 -16.38 -18.95 -5.19
C MET A 39 -16.33 -17.43 -5.44
N PHE A 40 -17.39 -16.84 -6.01
CA PHE A 40 -17.47 -15.39 -6.16
C PHE A 40 -17.43 -14.68 -4.80
N PHE A 41 -18.27 -15.10 -3.84
CA PHE A 41 -18.30 -14.48 -2.51
C PHE A 41 -16.98 -14.67 -1.77
N ASP A 42 -16.40 -15.87 -1.79
CA ASP A 42 -15.08 -16.15 -1.20
C ASP A 42 -14.01 -15.23 -1.80
N THR A 43 -14.01 -15.06 -3.12
CA THR A 43 -13.07 -14.15 -3.82
C THR A 43 -13.27 -12.69 -3.38
N ILE A 44 -14.52 -12.25 -3.24
CA ILE A 44 -14.81 -10.87 -2.78
C ILE A 44 -14.39 -10.67 -1.33
N ASP A 45 -14.64 -11.65 -0.46
CA ASP A 45 -14.26 -11.60 0.94
C ASP A 45 -12.73 -11.55 1.08
N GLU A 46 -11.97 -12.36 0.33
CA GLU A 46 -10.51 -12.30 0.30
C GLU A 46 -9.99 -10.94 -0.17
N ILE A 47 -10.57 -10.39 -1.26
CA ILE A 47 -10.19 -9.07 -1.78
C ILE A 47 -10.45 -7.98 -0.73
N LEU A 48 -11.58 -8.01 -0.02
CA LEU A 48 -11.90 -6.95 0.92
C LEU A 48 -11.11 -7.08 2.23
N LEU A 49 -11.03 -8.29 2.78
CA LEU A 49 -10.41 -8.56 4.07
C LEU A 49 -8.89 -8.34 4.03
N LEU A 50 -8.21 -8.76 2.96
CA LEU A 50 -6.76 -8.57 2.85
C LEU A 50 -6.37 -7.12 2.55
N ASN A 51 -7.25 -6.32 1.94
CA ASN A 51 -6.90 -4.97 1.47
C ASN A 51 -7.23 -3.86 2.47
N ILE A 52 -8.23 -4.03 3.34
CA ILE A 52 -8.66 -2.95 4.25
C ILE A 52 -7.57 -2.57 5.24
N ASP A 53 -6.95 -3.56 5.89
CA ASP A 53 -5.96 -3.33 6.94
C ASP A 53 -4.68 -2.71 6.38
N VAL A 54 -4.16 -3.25 5.26
CA VAL A 54 -2.92 -2.74 4.65
C VAL A 54 -3.07 -1.33 4.10
N THR A 55 -4.24 -1.00 3.54
CA THR A 55 -4.54 0.34 3.02
C THR A 55 -4.72 1.34 4.15
N TYR A 56 -5.43 0.94 5.21
CA TYR A 56 -5.60 1.74 6.42
C TYR A 56 -4.24 2.06 7.07
N VAL A 57 -3.38 1.05 7.25
CA VAL A 57 -2.05 1.22 7.83
C VAL A 57 -1.20 2.14 6.96
N ALA A 58 -1.19 1.95 5.63
CA ALA A 58 -0.45 2.82 4.72
C ALA A 58 -0.91 4.29 4.81
N LEU A 59 -2.22 4.53 4.80
CA LEU A 59 -2.80 5.87 4.93
C LEU A 59 -2.46 6.50 6.28
N MET A 60 -2.71 5.77 7.37
CA MET A 60 -2.46 6.25 8.73
C MET A 60 -0.99 6.64 8.91
N ASN A 61 -0.06 5.77 8.50
CA ASN A 61 1.37 6.02 8.63
C ASN A 61 1.80 7.26 7.84
N MET A 62 1.31 7.40 6.62
CA MET A 62 1.58 8.58 5.79
C MET A 62 1.08 9.86 6.46
N LEU A 63 -0.14 9.87 6.99
CA LEU A 63 -0.69 11.04 7.67
C LEU A 63 0.10 11.38 8.96
N VAL A 64 0.51 10.38 9.73
CA VAL A 64 1.36 10.56 10.92
C VAL A 64 2.70 11.19 10.54
N PHE A 65 3.37 10.69 9.50
CA PHE A 65 4.63 11.27 9.05
C PHE A 65 4.48 12.68 8.51
N VAL A 66 3.41 12.96 7.75
CA VAL A 66 3.12 14.31 7.25
C VAL A 66 2.85 15.27 8.40
N ALA A 67 2.01 14.89 9.37
CA ALA A 67 1.70 15.71 10.56
C ALA A 67 2.97 16.00 11.40
N SER A 68 3.90 15.06 11.44
CA SER A 68 5.15 15.20 12.22
C SER A 68 6.22 16.05 11.54
N ASN A 69 6.04 16.41 10.27
CA ASN A 69 7.04 17.08 9.46
C ASN A 69 6.42 18.30 8.75
N GLU A 70 6.46 19.46 9.42
CA GLU A 70 5.84 20.68 8.93
C GLU A 70 6.34 21.11 7.53
N SER A 71 7.65 20.96 7.26
CA SER A 71 8.24 21.27 5.96
C SER A 71 7.73 20.36 4.83
N VAL A 72 7.56 19.06 5.13
CA VAL A 72 6.97 18.10 4.19
C VAL A 72 5.51 18.44 3.95
N MET A 73 4.73 18.69 5.02
CA MET A 73 3.33 19.09 4.90
C MET A 73 3.18 20.36 4.07
N ALA A 74 4.01 21.38 4.30
CA ALA A 74 3.97 22.63 3.55
C ALA A 74 4.24 22.42 2.06
N THR A 75 5.27 21.64 1.73
CA THR A 75 5.62 21.29 0.34
C THR A 75 4.50 20.51 -0.33
N LEU A 76 4.00 19.46 0.33
CA LEU A 76 2.94 18.60 -0.19
C LEU A 76 1.64 19.36 -0.43
N ARG A 77 1.22 20.21 0.52
CA ARG A 77 0.03 21.05 0.35
C ARG A 77 0.18 22.05 -0.80
N THR A 78 1.40 22.54 -1.05
CA THR A 78 1.67 23.44 -2.17
C THR A 78 1.47 22.72 -3.49
N GLU A 79 2.01 21.50 -3.63
CA GLU A 79 1.78 20.66 -4.82
C GLU A 79 0.29 20.34 -5.00
N ILE A 80 -0.40 19.94 -3.93
CA ILE A 80 -1.84 19.61 -3.96
C ILE A 80 -2.68 20.81 -4.44
N LYS A 81 -2.45 22.00 -3.90
CA LYS A 81 -3.17 23.22 -4.32
C LYS A 81 -2.93 23.59 -5.78
N ASN A 82 -1.76 23.26 -6.32
CA ASN A 82 -1.41 23.53 -7.70
C ASN A 82 -1.92 22.44 -8.67
N SER A 83 -2.35 21.28 -8.15
CA SER A 83 -2.77 20.14 -8.98
C SER A 83 -4.20 20.24 -9.51
N ALA A 84 -5.12 20.81 -8.72
CA ALA A 84 -6.51 21.03 -9.12
C ALA A 84 -7.15 22.13 -8.25
N PRO A 85 -8.24 22.78 -8.71
CA PRO A 85 -8.98 23.73 -7.89
C PRO A 85 -9.46 23.13 -6.55
N LEU A 86 -9.47 23.94 -5.50
CA LEU A 86 -10.06 23.57 -4.22
C LEU A 86 -11.55 23.19 -4.41
N ASN A 87 -11.99 22.10 -3.77
CA ASN A 87 -13.34 21.51 -3.89
C ASN A 87 -13.66 20.89 -5.26
N SER A 88 -12.67 20.65 -6.11
CA SER A 88 -12.84 19.87 -7.34
C SER A 88 -12.44 18.41 -7.14
N LYS A 89 -12.90 17.53 -8.03
CA LYS A 89 -12.41 16.17 -8.12
C LYS A 89 -11.10 16.17 -8.92
N ILE A 90 -10.07 15.55 -8.38
CA ILE A 90 -8.83 15.30 -9.13
C ILE A 90 -8.99 14.02 -9.97
N GLU A 91 -8.57 14.09 -11.24
CA GLU A 91 -8.52 12.93 -12.12
C GLU A 91 -7.37 11.99 -11.70
N TYR A 92 -7.59 10.68 -11.84
CA TYR A 92 -6.59 9.66 -11.46
C TYR A 92 -5.25 9.86 -12.18
N ASP A 93 -5.28 10.22 -13.46
CA ASP A 93 -4.06 10.45 -14.25
C ASP A 93 -3.25 11.65 -13.76
N THR A 94 -3.92 12.67 -13.19
CA THR A 94 -3.25 13.83 -12.59
C THR A 94 -2.71 13.44 -11.22
N LEU A 95 -3.54 12.83 -10.36
CA LEU A 95 -3.16 12.40 -9.01
C LEU A 95 -1.96 11.45 -9.03
N SER A 96 -1.95 10.48 -9.93
CA SER A 96 -0.88 9.46 -10.05
C SER A 96 0.47 10.05 -10.48
N LYS A 97 0.48 11.27 -11.04
CA LYS A 97 1.68 11.95 -11.55
C LYS A 97 2.22 13.02 -10.62
N LEU A 98 1.58 13.27 -9.46
CA LEU A 98 2.07 14.24 -8.48
C LEU A 98 3.39 13.75 -7.85
N PRO A 99 4.55 14.36 -8.20
CA PRO A 99 5.84 13.80 -7.84
C PRO A 99 6.09 13.78 -6.33
N TYR A 100 5.74 14.85 -5.62
CA TYR A 100 5.98 14.93 -4.18
C TYR A 100 5.01 14.07 -3.38
N LEU A 101 3.73 13.99 -3.78
CA LEU A 101 2.77 13.05 -3.21
C LEU A 101 3.23 11.59 -3.38
N ASN A 102 3.74 11.25 -4.57
CA ASN A 102 4.34 9.93 -4.82
C ASN A 102 5.56 9.68 -3.92
N ALA A 103 6.41 10.69 -3.76
CA ALA A 103 7.61 10.62 -2.94
C ALA A 103 7.29 10.43 -1.45
N VAL A 104 6.34 11.20 -0.92
CA VAL A 104 5.84 11.09 0.45
C VAL A 104 5.23 9.72 0.69
N PHE A 105 4.40 9.23 -0.23
CA PHE A 105 3.79 7.91 -0.13
C PHE A 105 4.86 6.80 -0.11
N ASN A 106 5.84 6.86 -1.01
CA ASN A 106 6.90 5.87 -1.07
C ASN A 106 7.78 5.88 0.18
N GLU A 107 8.17 7.04 0.69
CA GLU A 107 8.97 7.13 1.92
C GLU A 107 8.18 6.63 3.14
N SER A 108 6.87 6.91 3.19
CA SER A 108 6.00 6.43 4.28
C SER A 108 5.94 4.90 4.31
N VAL A 109 5.80 4.25 3.14
CA VAL A 109 5.77 2.79 3.03
C VAL A 109 7.15 2.16 3.19
N ARG A 110 8.23 2.85 2.81
CA ARG A 110 9.60 2.41 3.09
C ARG A 110 9.83 2.31 4.60
N LEU A 111 9.64 3.41 5.32
CA LEU A 111 9.87 3.47 6.76
C LEU A 111 8.89 2.60 7.55
N ARG A 112 7.66 2.45 7.04
CA ARG A 112 6.59 1.70 7.72
C ARG A 112 5.80 0.88 6.73
N PRO A 113 6.35 -0.26 6.28
CA PRO A 113 5.66 -1.13 5.36
C PRO A 113 4.40 -1.70 6.06
N PRO A 114 3.23 -1.74 5.37
CA PRO A 114 2.03 -2.37 5.93
C PRO A 114 2.23 -3.85 6.30
N LEU A 115 3.18 -4.52 5.64
CA LEU A 115 3.63 -5.86 5.96
C LEU A 115 5.14 -5.82 6.25
N SER A 116 5.53 -5.89 7.52
CA SER A 116 6.94 -5.97 7.93
C SER A 116 7.61 -7.27 7.48
N LEU A 117 6.86 -8.37 7.44
CA LEU A 117 7.28 -9.64 6.88
C LEU A 117 6.37 -10.01 5.71
N SER A 118 6.92 -10.62 4.66
CA SER A 118 6.10 -11.22 3.61
C SER A 118 5.30 -12.41 4.13
N PHE A 119 4.29 -12.84 3.37
CA PHE A 119 3.65 -14.12 3.62
C PHE A 119 4.68 -15.27 3.54
N PRO A 120 4.54 -16.30 4.40
CA PRO A 120 5.44 -17.44 4.37
C PRO A 120 5.30 -18.22 3.07
N GLU A 121 6.44 -18.45 2.41
CA GLU A 121 6.56 -19.43 1.33
C GLU A 121 7.30 -20.67 1.85
N ARG A 122 7.08 -21.84 1.25
CA ARG A 122 7.76 -23.08 1.64
C ARG A 122 8.65 -23.58 0.53
N THR A 123 9.88 -23.96 0.87
CA THR A 123 10.80 -24.60 -0.08
C THR A 123 10.21 -25.94 -0.54
N THR A 124 10.21 -26.17 -1.86
CA THR A 124 9.73 -27.43 -2.45
C THR A 124 10.81 -28.51 -2.45
N GLU A 125 12.07 -28.10 -2.47
CA GLU A 125 13.24 -28.96 -2.50
C GLU A 125 14.39 -28.36 -1.67
N PRO A 126 15.40 -29.16 -1.29
CA PRO A 126 16.57 -28.62 -0.62
C PRO A 126 17.34 -27.66 -1.53
N MET A 127 17.74 -26.50 -1.01
CA MET A 127 18.46 -25.49 -1.78
C MET A 127 19.66 -24.91 -1.00
N LEU A 128 20.57 -24.25 -1.71
CA LEU A 128 21.66 -23.47 -1.11
C LEU A 128 21.35 -21.98 -1.29
N LEU A 129 21.27 -21.23 -0.20
CA LEU A 129 21.01 -19.79 -0.21
C LEU A 129 22.03 -19.08 0.68
N GLY A 130 22.79 -18.14 0.12
CA GLY A 130 23.82 -17.40 0.88
C GLY A 130 24.88 -18.27 1.54
N GLY A 131 25.15 -19.47 0.99
CA GLY A 131 26.06 -20.46 1.58
C GLY A 131 25.42 -21.40 2.61
N TYR A 132 24.15 -21.21 2.96
CA TYR A 132 23.40 -22.07 3.88
C TYR A 132 22.57 -23.11 3.13
N ARG A 133 22.58 -24.36 3.62
CA ARG A 133 21.73 -25.43 3.10
C ARG A 133 20.35 -25.34 3.76
N ILE A 134 19.33 -25.05 2.98
CA ILE A 134 17.93 -24.97 3.40
C ILE A 134 17.22 -26.27 3.02
N PRO A 135 16.69 -27.05 3.97
CA PRO A 135 15.91 -28.25 3.68
C PRO A 135 14.60 -27.96 2.94
N ALA A 136 14.03 -28.97 2.28
CA ALA A 136 12.66 -28.91 1.75
C ALA A 136 11.65 -28.73 2.90
N GLY A 137 10.54 -28.05 2.62
CA GLY A 137 9.47 -27.76 3.59
C GLY A 137 9.77 -26.60 4.56
N THR A 138 10.92 -25.94 4.42
CA THR A 138 11.30 -24.80 5.27
C THR A 138 10.46 -23.58 4.91
N ALA A 139 9.85 -22.96 5.92
CA ALA A 139 9.14 -21.70 5.74
C ALA A 139 10.13 -20.53 5.62
N ILE A 140 9.95 -19.68 4.62
CA ILE A 140 10.76 -18.51 4.32
C ILE A 140 9.85 -17.29 4.27
N MET A 141 10.26 -16.21 4.92
CA MET A 141 9.63 -14.89 4.83
C MET A 141 10.70 -13.87 4.48
N ILE A 142 10.31 -12.83 3.77
CA ILE A 142 11.17 -11.68 3.46
C ILE A 142 10.92 -10.62 4.53
N ASP A 143 11.99 -10.15 5.17
CA ASP A 143 11.92 -9.06 6.12
C ASP A 143 12.00 -7.71 5.38
N ALA A 144 10.83 -7.14 5.13
CA ALA A 144 10.70 -5.85 4.47
C ALA A 144 11.23 -4.71 5.33
N ASP A 145 11.08 -4.80 6.65
CA ASP A 145 11.55 -3.77 7.58
C ASP A 145 13.07 -3.68 7.53
N SER A 146 13.77 -4.81 7.63
CA SER A 146 15.22 -4.86 7.53
C SER A 146 15.73 -4.35 6.18
N ILE A 147 15.13 -4.78 5.06
CA ILE A 147 15.53 -4.31 3.71
C ILE A 147 15.35 -2.79 3.58
N ASN A 148 14.22 -2.28 4.03
CA ASN A 148 13.88 -0.86 3.87
C ASN A 148 14.65 0.07 4.81
N HIS A 149 15.32 -0.46 5.84
CA HIS A 149 16.13 0.30 6.79
C HIS A 149 17.63 -0.04 6.72
N ASP A 150 18.08 -0.82 5.75
CA ASP A 150 19.50 -1.17 5.60
C ASP A 150 20.35 0.09 5.40
N PRO A 151 21.25 0.45 6.34
CA PRO A 151 22.10 1.64 6.23
C PRO A 151 23.12 1.56 5.08
N GLN A 152 23.38 0.37 4.53
CA GLN A 152 24.22 0.21 3.34
C GLN A 152 23.51 0.68 2.06
N VAL A 153 22.17 0.66 2.06
CA VAL A 153 21.32 1.11 0.96
C VAL A 153 20.83 2.53 1.20
N TRP A 154 20.28 2.78 2.39
CA TRP A 154 19.57 4.00 2.73
C TRP A 154 20.42 4.88 3.65
N LYS A 155 20.96 5.98 3.12
CA LYS A 155 21.62 7.00 3.95
C LYS A 155 20.64 7.53 4.99
N ASN A 156 20.99 7.55 6.28
CA ASN A 156 20.07 7.92 7.37
C ASN A 156 18.74 7.14 7.28
N PRO A 157 18.76 5.81 7.44
CA PRO A 157 17.61 4.95 7.09
C PRO A 157 16.35 5.25 7.90
N ASP A 158 16.50 5.81 9.10
CA ASP A 158 15.39 6.10 10.01
C ASP A 158 14.79 7.51 9.85
N ASP A 159 15.44 8.37 9.07
CA ASP A 159 14.95 9.73 8.80
C ASP A 159 13.88 9.69 7.71
N PHE A 160 12.74 10.34 7.98
CA PHE A 160 11.68 10.55 6.98
C PHE A 160 12.08 11.64 6.00
N ASP A 161 12.60 11.24 4.83
CA ASP A 161 13.02 12.15 3.75
C ASP A 161 12.37 11.75 2.41
N PRO A 162 11.22 12.34 2.05
CA PRO A 162 10.60 12.11 0.75
C PRO A 162 11.50 12.43 -0.44
N ASN A 163 12.48 13.34 -0.31
CA ASN A 163 13.29 13.77 -1.45
C ASN A 163 14.14 12.63 -2.05
N ARG A 164 14.34 11.53 -1.33
CA ARG A 164 14.95 10.28 -1.83
C ARG A 164 14.25 9.74 -3.06
N PHE A 165 12.93 9.93 -3.11
CA PHE A 165 12.07 9.42 -4.17
C PHE A 165 11.83 10.44 -5.30
N LEU A 166 12.42 11.64 -5.21
CA LEU A 166 12.43 12.63 -6.28
C LEU A 166 13.60 12.35 -7.26
N ASP A 167 13.38 12.60 -8.54
CA ASP A 167 14.39 12.55 -9.61
C ASP A 167 14.96 11.18 -10.03
N ASN A 168 14.17 10.10 -9.93
CA ASN A 168 14.55 8.80 -10.50
C ASN A 168 15.92 8.25 -10.02
N LYS A 169 16.42 8.71 -8.86
CA LYS A 169 17.65 8.18 -8.20
C LYS A 169 17.57 6.71 -7.79
N GLN A 170 16.51 6.02 -8.21
CA GLN A 170 16.13 4.65 -7.88
C GLN A 170 16.59 3.63 -8.94
N SER A 171 17.33 4.02 -9.97
CA SER A 171 17.96 3.04 -10.86
C SER A 171 18.90 2.14 -10.03
N GLY A 172 18.48 0.91 -9.74
CA GLY A 172 19.27 -0.07 -8.98
C GLY A 172 18.68 -0.55 -7.65
N ILE A 173 17.54 -0.03 -7.18
CA ILE A 173 16.93 -0.47 -5.90
C ILE A 173 15.91 -1.62 -6.05
N GLU A 174 15.89 -2.32 -7.19
CA GLU A 174 14.83 -3.29 -7.55
C GLU A 174 14.71 -4.47 -6.55
N PHE A 175 15.69 -4.65 -5.67
CA PHE A 175 15.67 -5.60 -4.54
C PHE A 175 16.01 -4.97 -3.18
N GLN A 176 16.16 -3.65 -3.15
CA GLN A 176 16.56 -2.87 -1.97
C GLN A 176 15.40 -2.01 -1.42
N TYR A 177 14.23 -2.08 -2.07
CA TYR A 177 12.99 -1.49 -1.62
C TYR A 177 11.84 -2.51 -1.73
N PHE A 178 11.45 -3.07 -0.58
CA PHE A 178 10.35 -4.02 -0.51
C PHE A 178 9.03 -3.27 -0.25
N LYS A 179 8.15 -3.25 -1.25
CA LYS A 179 6.85 -2.57 -1.18
C LYS A 179 5.67 -3.48 -1.49
N TYR A 180 5.71 -4.11 -2.67
CA TYR A 180 4.60 -4.92 -3.22
C TYR A 180 5.06 -6.31 -3.66
N GLY A 181 6.14 -6.83 -3.05
CA GLY A 181 6.87 -8.00 -3.54
C GLY A 181 8.01 -7.63 -4.49
N LEU A 182 8.95 -8.56 -4.68
CA LEU A 182 10.21 -8.34 -5.40
C LEU A 182 10.20 -8.82 -6.85
N ASN A 183 9.21 -9.63 -7.27
CA ASN A 183 9.18 -10.22 -8.60
C ASN A 183 7.88 -9.88 -9.35
N ARG A 184 7.90 -9.98 -10.68
CA ARG A 184 6.76 -9.65 -11.54
C ARG A 184 5.56 -10.58 -11.34
N ASN A 185 5.81 -11.85 -11.00
CA ASN A 185 4.79 -12.90 -10.99
C ASN A 185 4.01 -12.99 -9.66
N ARG A 186 4.54 -12.43 -8.57
CA ARG A 186 3.91 -12.38 -7.24
C ARG A 186 3.83 -10.95 -6.71
N ARG A 187 3.91 -9.96 -7.60
CA ARG A 187 3.64 -8.57 -7.24
C ARG A 187 2.19 -8.44 -6.81
N CYS A 188 1.94 -7.71 -5.73
CA CYS A 188 0.58 -7.43 -5.24
C CYS A 188 -0.34 -6.98 -6.39
N LEU A 189 -1.44 -7.71 -6.60
CA LEU A 189 -2.40 -7.41 -7.66
C LEU A 189 -3.13 -6.08 -7.42
N GLY A 190 -3.38 -5.76 -6.14
CA GLY A 190 -4.11 -4.57 -5.71
C GLY A 190 -3.27 -3.28 -5.65
N PHE A 191 -1.98 -3.31 -6.03
CA PHE A 191 -1.08 -2.20 -5.75
C PHE A 191 -1.58 -0.86 -6.31
N ARG A 192 -2.11 -0.83 -7.55
CA ARG A 192 -2.63 0.41 -8.16
C ARG A 192 -3.83 0.97 -7.40
N TYR A 193 -4.71 0.10 -6.92
CA TYR A 193 -5.87 0.51 -6.11
C TYR A 193 -5.44 1.06 -4.75
N ALA A 194 -4.53 0.36 -4.07
CA ALA A 194 -4.01 0.81 -2.78
C ALA A 194 -3.36 2.20 -2.90
N GLU A 195 -2.50 2.40 -3.92
CA GLU A 195 -1.90 3.71 -4.18
C GLU A 195 -2.96 4.78 -4.48
N ALA A 196 -3.94 4.48 -5.32
CA ALA A 196 -5.01 5.42 -5.67
C ALA A 196 -5.80 5.84 -4.43
N ILE A 197 -6.23 4.89 -3.60
CA ILE A 197 -7.04 5.16 -2.41
C ILE A 197 -6.24 6.00 -1.40
N VAL A 198 -5.01 5.59 -1.06
CA VAL A 198 -4.20 6.32 -0.07
C VAL A 198 -3.91 7.73 -0.56
N LYS A 199 -3.52 7.90 -1.83
CA LYS A 199 -3.21 9.21 -2.40
C LYS A 199 -4.45 10.10 -2.53
N GLN A 200 -5.59 9.54 -2.96
CA GLN A 200 -6.84 10.29 -3.10
C GLN A 200 -7.30 10.82 -1.75
N VAL A 201 -7.39 9.93 -0.74
CA VAL A 201 -7.83 10.33 0.61
C VAL A 201 -6.86 11.34 1.23
N SER A 202 -5.55 11.14 1.07
CA SER A 202 -4.55 12.11 1.53
C SER A 202 -4.68 13.46 0.82
N TRP A 203 -4.93 13.45 -0.49
CA TRP A 203 -5.16 14.65 -1.29
C TRP A 203 -6.40 15.40 -0.81
N ASP A 204 -7.51 14.70 -0.56
CA ASP A 204 -8.76 15.31 -0.07
C ASP A 204 -8.56 15.96 1.31
N ILE A 205 -7.97 15.23 2.26
CA ILE A 205 -7.69 15.74 3.62
C ILE A 205 -6.79 16.99 3.55
N LEU A 206 -5.67 16.89 2.83
CA LEU A 206 -4.67 17.96 2.76
C LEU A 206 -5.08 19.11 1.84
N SER A 207 -6.08 18.94 0.98
CA SER A 207 -6.71 20.06 0.27
C SER A 207 -7.52 20.93 1.23
N LEU A 208 -8.21 20.30 2.19
CA LEU A 208 -9.15 20.97 3.08
C LEU A 208 -8.47 21.56 4.33
N ALA A 209 -7.62 20.80 5.00
CA ALA A 209 -7.13 21.18 6.33
C ALA A 209 -5.67 20.76 6.55
N LYS A 210 -4.95 21.54 7.35
CA LYS A 210 -3.69 21.06 7.94
C LYS A 210 -4.04 19.99 8.96
N ILE A 211 -3.18 18.98 9.06
CA ILE A 211 -3.27 17.93 10.07
C ILE A 211 -2.16 18.13 11.07
N ASP A 212 -2.44 17.85 12.33
CA ASP A 212 -1.49 17.95 13.42
C ASP A 212 -1.86 16.92 14.49
N PHE A 213 -0.93 16.66 15.42
CA PHE A 213 -1.20 15.86 16.60
C PHE A 213 -2.15 16.61 17.54
N ALA A 214 -2.84 15.87 18.41
CA ALA A 214 -3.57 16.48 19.49
C ALA A 214 -2.62 17.32 20.37
N ALA A 215 -3.09 18.45 20.88
CA ALA A 215 -2.25 19.44 21.59
C ALA A 215 -1.50 18.89 22.82
N ASP A 216 -1.93 17.76 23.35
CA ASP A 216 -1.31 17.05 24.48
C ASP A 216 -0.26 16.01 24.06
N GLN A 217 0.01 15.83 22.76
CA GLN A 217 0.95 14.86 22.23
C GLN A 217 2.17 15.53 21.61
N ASP A 218 3.38 15.15 22.05
CA ASP A 218 4.62 15.49 21.34
C ASP A 218 4.77 14.58 20.10
N PRO A 219 4.80 15.13 18.87
CA PRO A 219 4.98 14.36 17.64
C PRO A 219 6.23 13.46 17.66
N LYS A 220 7.35 13.95 18.20
CA LYS A 220 8.60 13.18 18.25
C LYS A 220 8.49 12.02 19.21
N GLU A 221 7.91 12.25 20.39
CA GLU A 221 7.69 11.20 21.35
C GLU A 221 6.62 10.19 20.87
N ALA A 222 5.58 10.65 20.16
CA ALA A 222 4.56 9.80 19.54
C ALA A 222 5.19 8.86 18.51
N ILE A 223 6.00 9.39 17.58
CA ILE A 223 6.75 8.57 16.61
C ILE A 223 7.71 7.61 17.32
N ARG A 224 8.45 8.07 18.35
CA ARG A 224 9.41 7.25 19.09
C ARG A 224 8.74 6.10 19.84
N LYS A 225 7.62 6.36 20.52
CA LYS A 225 6.80 5.31 21.18
C LYS A 225 6.23 4.33 20.16
N TRP A 226 5.98 4.81 18.96
CA TRP A 226 5.46 4.00 17.86
C TRP A 226 6.56 3.19 17.14
N SER A 227 7.83 3.64 17.13
CA SER A 227 8.99 2.89 16.60
C SER A 227 9.56 1.86 17.58
N SER A 228 9.69 2.22 18.86
CA SER A 228 10.22 1.34 19.92
C SER A 228 9.39 0.06 20.11
N ARG A 229 8.06 0.11 19.93
CA ARG A 229 7.19 -1.08 20.03
C ARG A 229 7.52 -2.20 19.03
N VAL A 230 8.16 -1.87 17.91
CA VAL A 230 8.51 -2.83 16.85
C VAL A 230 9.96 -3.32 17.00
N ARG A 231 10.89 -2.46 17.44
CA ARG A 231 12.33 -2.77 17.44
C ARG A 231 12.93 -3.19 18.79
N ASP A 232 12.34 -2.79 19.92
CA ASP A 232 12.88 -3.12 21.25
C ASP A 232 12.49 -4.52 21.75
N LYS A 233 11.66 -5.24 20.99
CA LYS A 233 11.42 -6.66 21.22
C LYS A 233 12.41 -7.46 20.38
N GLY A 234 13.67 -7.43 20.81
CA GLY A 234 14.71 -8.31 20.28
C GLY A 234 14.20 -9.76 20.27
N LEU A 235 14.08 -10.31 19.07
CA LEU A 235 14.18 -11.75 18.83
C LEU A 235 15.64 -12.06 18.53
#